data_AF-A0A972ZMN2-F1
#
_entry.id   AF-A0A972ZMN2-F1
#
_cell.length_a   1.000
_cell.length_b   1.000
_cell.length_c   1.000
_cell.angle_alpha   90.00
_cell.angle_beta   90.00
_cell.angle_gamma   90.00
#
_symmetry.space_group_name_H-M   'P 1'
#
loop_
_entity.id
_entity.type
_entity.pdbx_description
1 polymer ?
#
loop_
_entity_poly.entity_id
_entity_poly.type
_entity_poly.pdbx_seq_one_letter_code
_entity_poly.pdbx_strand_id
1 'polypeptide(L)'
;MVAGLVWSSAAFSQVPIEAQPGVVDRPAPAPPPDLERKPAGIEKLAPKAKEVPNANEVVANITKISFKGMSAVSEADLRSVTAKYLNREITRGELAQLKFDVQRLYYNRGYILVRVVTPPQNLADGTLDIQIYEAVIGDIQIANDNILRDWVVETLTDKVKPGTVFHERDVESMVNDFNDLKNVDATINLQPGARTGTTNLVLKIIKTKEEEQVFSVSNYGSELTGNVVGTINLEKSNYFRAGENSMWTSSHRTATPFRSRALSRFRPVFIMSCSTRGSFKARSRLATGSLP
;
A
#
# COMPACT_ATOMS: atom_id res chain seq x y z
N MET A 1 30.73 29.95 -2.82
CA MET A 1 30.33 29.42 -1.50
C MET A 1 29.19 28.43 -1.76
N VAL A 2 29.55 27.17 -2.05
CA VAL A 2 28.59 26.12 -2.45
C VAL A 2 28.47 25.15 -1.29
N ALA A 3 27.31 25.14 -0.64
CA ALA A 3 26.99 24.16 0.39
C ALA A 3 26.58 22.85 -0.28
N GLY A 4 27.50 21.89 -0.34
CA GLY A 4 27.23 20.53 -0.78
C GLY A 4 26.54 19.75 0.34
N LEU A 5 25.30 19.34 0.09
CA LEU A 5 24.55 18.44 0.96
C LEU A 5 25.16 17.04 0.82
N VAL A 6 25.93 16.61 1.82
CA VAL A 6 26.47 15.24 1.87
C VAL A 6 25.33 14.30 2.25
N TRP A 7 24.98 13.40 1.35
CA TRP A 7 24.13 12.27 1.66
C TRP A 7 24.85 11.36 2.65
N SER A 8 24.33 11.21 3.87
CA SER A 8 24.68 10.07 4.71
C SER A 8 24.01 8.84 4.11
N SER A 9 24.77 8.09 3.31
CA SER A 9 24.49 6.68 3.12
C SER A 9 24.36 6.06 4.50
N ALA A 10 23.19 5.51 4.82
CA ALA A 10 23.05 4.64 5.98
C ALA A 10 23.99 3.45 5.74
N ALA A 11 25.18 3.51 6.34
CA ALA A 11 26.01 2.34 6.49
C ALA A 11 25.19 1.36 7.33
N PHE A 12 24.57 0.39 6.67
CA PHE A 12 24.40 -0.90 7.31
C PHE A 12 25.82 -1.27 7.74
N SER A 13 26.09 -1.18 9.04
CA SER A 13 27.26 -1.83 9.59
C SER A 13 26.97 -3.33 9.46
N GLN A 14 27.13 -3.86 8.25
CA GLN A 14 27.52 -5.24 8.10
C GLN A 14 28.83 -5.32 8.84
N VAL A 15 28.78 -5.85 10.06
CA VAL A 15 29.99 -6.30 10.73
C VAL A 15 30.67 -7.18 9.68
N PRO A 16 31.89 -6.83 9.21
CA PRO A 16 32.54 -7.64 8.21
C PRO A 16 32.57 -9.06 8.78
N ILE A 17 32.00 -10.01 8.03
CA ILE A 17 32.16 -11.42 8.35
C ILE A 17 33.58 -11.75 7.96
N GLU A 18 34.52 -11.34 8.80
CA GLU A 18 35.89 -11.81 8.72
C GLU A 18 35.82 -13.27 9.18
N ALA A 19 35.92 -14.19 8.23
CA ALA A 19 35.90 -15.62 8.49
C ALA A 19 37.10 -15.96 9.38
N GLN A 20 36.88 -16.01 10.70
CA GLN A 20 37.90 -16.44 11.64
C GLN A 20 38.07 -17.96 11.53
N PRO A 21 39.31 -18.47 11.37
CA PRO A 21 39.53 -19.91 11.25
C PRO A 21 39.03 -20.63 12.52
N GLY A 22 38.13 -21.60 12.36
CA GLY A 22 37.66 -22.45 13.47
C GLY A 22 36.29 -22.11 14.06
N VAL A 23 35.57 -21.13 13.50
CA VAL A 23 34.13 -20.97 13.80
C VAL A 23 33.37 -22.00 12.95
N VAL A 24 32.76 -22.99 13.58
CA VAL A 24 31.77 -23.82 12.88
C VAL A 24 30.59 -22.90 12.57
N ASP A 25 30.34 -22.67 11.27
CA ASP A 25 29.21 -21.89 10.80
C ASP A 25 27.92 -22.52 11.33
N ARG A 26 27.30 -21.88 12.34
CA ARG A 26 25.88 -22.15 12.55
C ARG A 26 25.14 -21.53 11.39
N PRO A 27 24.17 -22.23 10.79
CA PRO A 27 23.17 -21.53 10.00
C PRO A 27 22.61 -20.42 10.89
N ALA A 28 22.54 -19.19 10.36
CA ALA A 28 21.91 -18.09 11.07
C ALA A 28 20.56 -18.59 11.62
N PRO A 29 20.19 -18.28 12.88
CA PRO A 29 18.85 -18.59 13.35
C PRO A 29 17.89 -18.09 12.27
N ALA A 30 17.01 -18.99 11.81
CA ALA A 30 16.05 -18.63 10.78
C ALA A 30 15.44 -17.30 11.20
N PRO A 31 15.29 -16.32 10.29
CA PRO A 31 14.57 -15.10 10.61
C PRO A 31 13.29 -15.52 11.34
N PRO A 32 12.90 -14.82 12.44
CA PRO A 32 11.67 -15.15 13.15
C PRO A 32 10.61 -15.39 12.08
N PRO A 33 9.87 -16.51 12.14
CA PRO A 33 8.97 -16.93 11.07
C PRO A 33 8.24 -15.68 10.66
N ASP A 34 8.46 -15.28 9.41
CA ASP A 34 7.91 -14.03 8.89
C ASP A 34 6.48 -14.05 9.39
N LEU A 35 6.10 -13.03 10.17
CA LEU A 35 4.69 -12.89 10.45
C LEU A 35 4.15 -12.72 9.06
N GLU A 36 3.67 -13.79 8.44
CA GLU A 36 2.87 -13.78 7.24
C GLU A 36 1.64 -13.01 7.70
N ARG A 37 1.83 -11.69 7.74
CA ARG A 37 0.83 -10.69 7.99
C ARG A 37 0.00 -10.87 6.75
N LYS A 38 -1.04 -11.69 6.91
CA LYS A 38 -2.07 -11.86 5.91
C LYS A 38 -2.39 -10.42 5.49
N PRO A 39 -2.18 -10.05 4.22
CA PRO A 39 -2.43 -8.69 3.79
C PRO A 39 -3.83 -8.33 4.28
N ALA A 40 -4.00 -7.11 4.77
CA ALA A 40 -5.30 -6.62 5.20
C ALA A 40 -6.20 -6.60 3.96
N GLY A 41 -6.83 -7.75 3.72
CA GLY A 41 -7.53 -8.02 2.48
C GLY A 41 -8.85 -7.33 2.56
N ILE A 42 -9.01 -6.25 1.80
CA ILE A 42 -10.33 -5.82 1.39
C ILE A 42 -10.96 -7.02 0.66
N GLU A 43 -12.11 -7.48 1.12
CA GLU A 43 -12.80 -8.59 0.44
C GLU A 43 -13.15 -8.13 -0.98
N LYS A 44 -12.41 -8.66 -1.96
CA LYS A 44 -12.56 -8.31 -3.37
C LYS A 44 -13.93 -8.71 -3.87
N LEU A 45 -14.80 -7.72 -4.06
CA LEU A 45 -16.11 -7.90 -4.68
C LEU A 45 -15.94 -8.04 -6.20
N ALA A 46 -15.63 -9.26 -6.65
CA ALA A 46 -15.60 -9.55 -8.07
C ALA A 46 -17.00 -9.35 -8.68
N PRO A 47 -17.11 -8.66 -9.83
CA PRO A 47 -18.37 -8.59 -10.54
C PRO A 47 -18.82 -10.02 -10.90
N LYS A 48 -20.09 -10.32 -10.64
CA LYS A 48 -20.73 -11.56 -11.10
C LYS A 48 -21.74 -11.22 -12.18
N ALA A 49 -21.76 -12.02 -13.25
CA ALA A 49 -22.82 -11.93 -14.25
C ALA A 49 -24.16 -12.26 -13.58
N LYS A 50 -25.14 -11.35 -13.70
CA LYS A 50 -26.49 -11.61 -13.21
C LYS A 50 -27.27 -12.35 -14.28
N GLU A 51 -27.92 -13.45 -13.91
CA GLU A 51 -28.94 -14.08 -14.73
C GLU A 51 -30.13 -13.13 -14.86
N VAL A 52 -30.64 -12.99 -16.08
CA VAL A 52 -31.70 -12.02 -16.41
C VAL A 52 -32.91 -12.77 -16.95
N PRO A 53 -34.12 -12.50 -16.43
CA PRO A 53 -35.35 -13.02 -17.03
C PRO A 53 -35.49 -12.56 -18.48
N ASN A 54 -35.95 -13.45 -19.35
CA ASN A 54 -36.09 -13.22 -20.80
C ASN A 54 -34.79 -12.78 -21.47
N ALA A 55 -33.68 -13.48 -21.19
CA ALA A 55 -32.36 -13.12 -21.74
C ALA A 55 -32.32 -13.02 -23.28
N ASN A 56 -33.15 -13.80 -23.99
CA ASN A 56 -33.21 -13.81 -25.47
C ASN A 56 -34.14 -12.73 -26.06
N GLU A 57 -34.85 -11.97 -25.24
CA GLU A 57 -35.73 -10.89 -25.70
C GLU A 57 -34.89 -9.78 -26.35
N VAL A 58 -35.20 -9.47 -27.61
CA VAL A 58 -34.52 -8.40 -28.36
C VAL A 58 -34.94 -7.06 -27.79
N VAL A 59 -33.96 -6.23 -27.42
CA VAL A 59 -34.19 -4.91 -26.81
C VAL A 59 -34.27 -3.83 -27.90
N ALA A 60 -33.21 -3.68 -28.70
CA ALA A 60 -33.12 -2.72 -29.80
C ALA A 60 -31.86 -2.95 -30.64
N ASN A 61 -31.76 -2.29 -31.80
CA ASN A 61 -30.52 -2.13 -32.55
C ASN A 61 -29.73 -0.93 -32.02
N ILE A 62 -28.51 -1.13 -31.56
CA ILE A 62 -27.68 -0.07 -30.97
C ILE A 62 -26.67 0.44 -31.99
N THR A 63 -26.78 1.70 -32.38
CA THR A 63 -25.84 2.40 -33.26
C THR A 63 -24.78 3.17 -32.48
N LYS A 64 -25.12 3.68 -31.29
CA LYS A 64 -24.23 4.49 -30.46
C LYS A 64 -24.40 4.19 -28.98
N ILE A 65 -23.31 4.26 -28.23
CA ILE A 65 -23.31 4.15 -26.77
C ILE A 65 -22.74 5.44 -26.17
N SER A 66 -23.45 6.03 -25.20
CA SER A 66 -23.01 7.19 -24.43
C SER A 66 -22.76 6.80 -22.98
N PHE A 67 -21.66 7.28 -22.40
CA PHE A 67 -21.31 7.03 -21.01
C PHE A 67 -21.44 8.30 -20.18
N LYS A 68 -22.05 8.19 -19.00
CA LYS A 68 -22.20 9.27 -18.02
C LYS A 68 -21.64 8.82 -16.67
N GLY A 69 -21.07 9.76 -15.91
CA GLY A 69 -20.55 9.50 -14.56
C GLY A 69 -19.20 8.77 -14.50
N MET A 70 -18.45 8.76 -15.61
CA MET A 70 -17.07 8.27 -15.63
C MET A 70 -16.10 9.40 -15.24
N SER A 71 -15.15 9.10 -14.37
CA SER A 71 -14.03 9.99 -14.05
C SER A 71 -12.71 9.24 -13.93
N ALA A 72 -12.78 7.95 -13.57
CA ALA A 72 -11.63 7.10 -13.30
C ALA A 72 -11.07 6.37 -14.53
N VAL A 73 -11.89 6.17 -15.57
CA VAL A 73 -11.54 5.44 -16.80
C VAL A 73 -11.84 6.30 -18.02
N SER A 74 -10.99 6.21 -19.05
CA SER A 74 -11.16 6.98 -20.28
C SER A 74 -12.30 6.41 -21.15
N GLU A 75 -12.95 7.28 -21.92
CA GLU A 75 -14.00 6.85 -22.84
C GLU A 75 -13.48 5.87 -23.91
N ALA A 76 -12.23 6.02 -24.34
CA ALA A 76 -11.61 5.15 -25.33
C ALA A 76 -11.54 3.69 -24.85
N ASP A 77 -11.20 3.51 -23.57
CA ASP A 77 -11.14 2.18 -22.96
C ASP A 77 -12.53 1.53 -22.88
N LEU A 78 -13.55 2.30 -22.50
CA LEU A 78 -14.93 1.84 -22.46
C LEU A 78 -15.43 1.44 -23.86
N ARG A 79 -15.16 2.28 -24.86
CA ARG A 79 -15.51 2.01 -26.26
C ARG A 79 -14.84 0.75 -26.78
N SER A 80 -13.59 0.46 -26.39
CA SER A 80 -12.89 -0.76 -26.81
C SER A 80 -13.62 -2.04 -26.37
N VAL A 81 -14.21 -2.02 -25.16
CA VAL A 81 -14.94 -3.16 -24.59
C VAL A 81 -16.36 -3.24 -25.17
N THR A 82 -17.00 -2.09 -25.43
CA THR A 82 -18.38 -2.05 -25.90
C THR A 82 -18.53 -2.12 -27.43
N ALA A 83 -17.45 -2.01 -28.20
CA ALA A 83 -17.49 -1.99 -29.66
C ALA A 83 -18.19 -3.21 -30.28
N LYS A 84 -18.09 -4.38 -29.64
CA LYS A 84 -18.73 -5.63 -30.07
C LYS A 84 -20.28 -5.62 -30.00
N TYR A 85 -20.86 -4.62 -29.35
CA TYR A 85 -22.30 -4.45 -29.21
C TYR A 85 -22.89 -3.38 -30.15
N LEU A 86 -22.06 -2.72 -30.96
CA LEU A 86 -22.50 -1.69 -31.89
C LEU A 86 -22.96 -2.27 -33.23
N ASN A 87 -23.87 -1.57 -33.90
CA ASN A 87 -24.43 -1.87 -35.22
C ASN A 87 -25.10 -3.24 -35.32
N ARG A 88 -25.74 -3.68 -34.23
CA ARG A 88 -26.47 -4.93 -34.16
C ARG A 88 -27.63 -4.86 -33.18
N GLU A 89 -28.55 -5.79 -33.33
CA GLU A 89 -29.56 -6.06 -32.31
C GLU A 89 -28.89 -6.64 -31.06
N ILE A 90 -29.27 -6.10 -29.91
CA ILE A 90 -28.86 -6.60 -28.60
C ILE A 90 -30.04 -7.23 -27.88
N THR A 91 -29.82 -8.37 -27.25
CA THR A 91 -30.80 -8.99 -26.37
C THR A 91 -30.68 -8.46 -24.94
N ARG A 92 -31.68 -8.75 -24.10
CA ARG A 92 -31.68 -8.38 -22.69
C ARG A 92 -30.50 -9.00 -21.93
N GLY A 93 -30.12 -10.22 -22.29
CA GLY A 93 -28.93 -10.90 -21.78
C GLY A 93 -27.64 -10.24 -22.24
N GLU A 94 -27.54 -9.85 -23.51
CA GLU A 94 -26.38 -9.13 -24.04
C GLU A 94 -26.22 -7.74 -23.43
N LEU A 95 -27.31 -7.03 -23.12
CA LEU A 95 -27.27 -5.77 -22.38
C LEU A 95 -26.72 -5.97 -20.96
N ALA A 96 -27.06 -7.08 -20.30
CA ALA A 96 -26.48 -7.39 -18.99
C ALA A 96 -25.01 -7.78 -19.10
N GLN A 97 -24.63 -8.51 -20.16
CA GLN A 97 -23.23 -8.83 -20.43
C GLN A 97 -22.41 -7.56 -20.73
N LEU A 98 -22.97 -6.60 -21.46
CA LEU A 98 -22.34 -5.31 -21.72
C LEU A 98 -22.04 -4.59 -20.39
N LYS A 99 -23.02 -4.48 -19.50
CA LYS A 99 -22.83 -3.86 -18.17
C LYS A 99 -21.77 -4.62 -17.35
N PHE A 100 -21.77 -5.95 -17.41
CA PHE A 100 -20.77 -6.78 -16.75
C PHE A 100 -19.37 -6.53 -17.31
N ASP A 101 -19.21 -6.45 -18.62
CA ASP A 101 -17.90 -6.23 -19.26
C ASP A 101 -17.34 -4.84 -18.93
N VAL A 102 -18.21 -3.81 -18.91
CA VAL A 102 -17.83 -2.48 -18.41
C VAL A 102 -17.39 -2.57 -16.96
N GLN A 103 -18.18 -3.18 -16.08
CA GLN A 103 -17.83 -3.32 -14.66
C GLN A 103 -16.53 -4.12 -14.47
N ARG A 104 -16.28 -5.13 -15.30
CA ARG A 104 -15.05 -5.93 -15.29
C ARG A 104 -13.82 -5.12 -15.70
N LEU A 105 -13.96 -4.18 -16.64
CA LEU A 105 -12.87 -3.25 -16.99
C LEU A 105 -12.47 -2.41 -15.77
N TYR A 106 -13.44 -1.85 -15.03
CA TYR A 106 -13.18 -1.11 -13.79
C TYR A 106 -12.51 -1.99 -12.72
N TYR A 107 -13.04 -3.19 -12.51
CA TYR A 107 -12.50 -4.15 -11.56
C TYR A 107 -11.02 -4.48 -11.86
N ASN A 108 -10.70 -4.76 -13.13
CA ASN A 108 -9.31 -5.05 -13.55
C ASN A 108 -8.37 -3.85 -13.37
N ARG A 109 -8.91 -2.63 -13.29
CA ARG A 109 -8.16 -1.40 -13.02
C ARG A 109 -8.12 -1.03 -11.54
N GLY A 110 -8.62 -1.88 -10.63
CA GLY A 110 -8.59 -1.62 -9.18
C GLY A 110 -9.77 -0.78 -8.65
N TYR A 111 -10.76 -0.49 -9.50
CA TYR A 111 -12.00 0.17 -9.10
C TYR A 111 -13.09 -0.88 -8.83
N ILE A 112 -13.03 -1.47 -7.63
CA ILE A 112 -13.92 -2.59 -7.26
C ILE A 112 -15.34 -2.15 -6.86
N LEU A 113 -15.50 -0.87 -6.44
CA LEU A 113 -16.79 -0.31 -6.02
C LEU A 113 -17.43 0.51 -7.14
N VAL A 114 -17.85 -0.17 -8.22
CA VAL A 114 -18.48 0.46 -9.38
C VAL A 114 -19.80 -0.21 -9.71
N ARG A 115 -20.82 0.59 -10.01
CA ARG A 115 -22.12 0.11 -10.47
C ARG A 115 -22.48 0.71 -11.82
N VAL A 116 -22.74 -0.16 -12.78
CA VAL A 116 -23.17 0.22 -14.13
C VAL A 116 -24.68 0.01 -14.25
N VAL A 117 -25.41 1.06 -14.60
CA VAL A 117 -26.87 0.99 -14.81
C VAL A 117 -27.26 1.56 -16.15
N THR A 118 -28.39 1.07 -16.66
CA THR A 118 -29.04 1.61 -17.84
C THR A 118 -30.33 2.27 -17.37
N PRO A 119 -30.44 3.61 -17.41
CA PRO A 119 -31.68 4.29 -17.05
C PRO A 119 -32.80 3.94 -18.05
N PRO A 120 -34.07 4.01 -17.62
CA PRO A 120 -35.21 3.91 -18.54
C PRO A 120 -35.08 4.96 -19.65
N GLN A 121 -35.06 4.52 -20.90
CA GLN A 121 -34.84 5.38 -22.07
C GLN A 121 -35.53 4.78 -23.30
N ASN A 122 -35.81 5.61 -24.29
CA ASN A 122 -36.30 5.16 -25.59
C ASN A 122 -35.10 4.85 -26.50
N LEU A 123 -35.06 3.64 -27.08
CA LEU A 123 -33.98 3.18 -27.94
C LEU A 123 -34.31 3.27 -29.45
N ALA A 124 -35.40 3.97 -29.81
CA ALA A 124 -35.81 4.18 -31.21
C ALA A 124 -34.69 4.80 -32.07
N ASP A 125 -33.90 5.69 -31.51
CA ASP A 125 -32.80 6.38 -32.21
C ASP A 125 -31.49 5.58 -32.23
N GLY A 126 -31.49 4.36 -31.65
CA GLY A 126 -30.33 3.48 -31.54
C GLY A 126 -29.22 3.96 -30.60
N THR A 127 -29.46 4.99 -29.79
CA THR A 127 -28.49 5.48 -28.79
C THR A 127 -28.77 4.87 -27.43
N LEU A 128 -27.77 4.20 -26.85
CA LEU A 128 -27.81 3.61 -25.52
C LEU A 128 -27.01 4.45 -24.52
N ASP A 129 -27.72 5.09 -23.58
CA ASP A 129 -27.13 5.79 -22.45
C ASP A 129 -26.81 4.81 -21.31
N ILE A 130 -25.57 4.85 -20.84
CA ILE A 130 -25.07 4.06 -19.72
C ILE A 130 -24.61 5.01 -18.62
N GLN A 131 -25.20 4.85 -17.44
CA GLN A 131 -24.81 5.60 -16.25
C GLN A 131 -23.88 4.72 -15.40
N ILE A 132 -22.69 5.23 -15.15
CA ILE A 132 -21.67 4.61 -14.31
C ILE A 132 -21.67 5.37 -12.99
N TYR A 133 -21.70 4.62 -11.88
CA TYR A 133 -21.52 5.14 -10.54
C TYR A 133 -20.22 4.61 -9.97
N GLU A 134 -19.21 5.46 -9.95
CA GLU A 134 -17.94 5.23 -9.28
C GLU A 134 -18.10 5.62 -7.80
N ALA A 135 -17.68 4.75 -6.88
CA ALA A 135 -17.73 5.09 -5.47
C ALA A 135 -16.66 6.14 -5.12
N VAL A 136 -17.09 7.26 -4.56
CA VAL A 136 -16.22 8.32 -4.04
C VAL A 136 -16.07 8.15 -2.53
N ILE A 137 -14.87 8.37 -2.00
CA ILE A 137 -14.63 8.33 -0.56
C ILE A 137 -15.35 9.52 0.08
N GLY A 138 -16.33 9.25 0.93
CA GLY A 138 -17.12 10.26 1.61
C GLY A 138 -16.44 10.78 2.87
N ASP A 139 -16.09 9.87 3.76
CA ASP A 139 -15.46 10.15 5.05
C ASP A 139 -14.47 9.05 5.44
N ILE A 140 -13.47 9.41 6.25
CA ILE A 140 -12.46 8.49 6.78
C ILE A 140 -12.50 8.56 8.30
N GLN A 141 -13.05 7.53 8.91
CA GLN A 141 -13.20 7.41 10.36
C GLN A 141 -12.06 6.57 10.91
N ILE A 142 -11.27 7.16 11.82
CA ILE A 142 -10.08 6.52 12.34
C ILE A 142 -10.25 6.25 13.84
N ALA A 143 -10.32 4.97 14.21
CA ALA A 143 -10.26 4.51 15.58
C ALA A 143 -8.81 4.18 15.95
N ASN A 144 -8.11 5.13 16.57
CA ASN A 144 -6.70 5.03 16.94
C ASN A 144 -6.48 4.71 18.44
N ASP A 145 -7.43 4.97 19.33
CA ASP A 145 -7.35 4.67 20.78
C ASP A 145 -6.00 5.02 21.45
N ASN A 146 -5.41 6.15 21.05
CA ASN A 146 -4.09 6.58 21.52
C ASN A 146 -2.93 5.60 21.25
N ILE A 147 -3.00 4.78 20.21
CA ILE A 147 -1.92 3.84 19.84
C ILE A 147 -0.81 4.57 19.09
N LEU A 148 -1.16 5.42 18.13
CA LEU A 148 -0.24 6.30 17.40
C LEU A 148 -0.49 7.76 17.75
N ARG A 149 0.48 8.64 17.44
CA ARG A 149 0.26 10.09 17.46
C ARG A 149 -0.49 10.52 16.20
N ASP A 150 -1.31 11.55 16.34
CA ASP A 150 -2.17 12.04 15.25
C ASP A 150 -1.38 12.39 14.00
N TRP A 151 -0.22 13.05 14.14
CA TRP A 151 0.64 13.38 12.99
C TRP A 151 1.12 12.14 12.21
N VAL A 152 1.29 10.99 12.86
CA VAL A 152 1.65 9.74 12.17
C VAL A 152 0.46 9.26 11.37
N VAL A 153 -0.71 9.19 12.01
CA VAL A 153 -1.95 8.77 11.37
C VAL A 153 -2.23 9.65 10.14
N GLU A 154 -2.17 10.97 10.30
CA GLU A 154 -2.34 11.93 9.22
C GLU A 154 -1.35 11.68 8.07
N THR A 155 -0.07 11.49 8.38
CA THR A 155 0.98 11.21 7.38
C THR A 155 0.69 9.93 6.59
N LEU A 156 0.27 8.86 7.26
CA LEU A 156 -0.01 7.58 6.62
C LEU A 156 -1.30 7.61 5.80
N THR A 157 -2.28 8.45 6.19
CA THR A 157 -3.54 8.61 5.46
C THR A 157 -3.48 9.62 4.32
N ASP A 158 -2.40 10.41 4.16
CA ASP A 158 -2.36 11.53 3.19
C ASP A 158 -2.59 11.10 1.73
N LYS A 159 -2.30 9.84 1.38
CA LYS A 159 -2.54 9.30 0.04
C LYS A 159 -4.03 9.10 -0.29
N VAL A 160 -4.89 8.96 0.73
CA VAL A 160 -6.31 8.64 0.58
C VAL A 160 -7.14 9.75 1.21
N LYS A 161 -7.87 10.52 0.39
CA LYS A 161 -8.60 11.70 0.85
C LYS A 161 -10.10 11.61 0.55
N PRO A 162 -10.96 12.18 1.40
CA PRO A 162 -12.35 12.41 1.03
C PRO A 162 -12.47 13.17 -0.30
N GLY A 163 -13.42 12.76 -1.13
CA GLY A 163 -13.69 13.35 -2.45
C GLY A 163 -12.95 12.68 -3.61
N THR A 164 -12.04 11.75 -3.38
CA THR A 164 -11.41 10.96 -4.46
C THR A 164 -12.18 9.68 -4.75
N VAL A 165 -12.07 9.17 -5.98
CA VAL A 165 -12.65 7.87 -6.34
C VAL A 165 -11.91 6.78 -5.57
N PHE A 166 -12.66 5.83 -5.01
CA PHE A 166 -12.12 4.69 -4.29
C PHE A 166 -11.27 3.83 -5.24
N HIS A 167 -9.99 3.68 -4.90
CA HIS A 167 -9.07 2.80 -5.60
C HIS A 167 -8.50 1.79 -4.61
N GLU A 168 -8.64 0.51 -4.92
CA GLU A 168 -8.29 -0.59 -4.00
C GLU A 168 -6.83 -0.53 -3.57
N ARG A 169 -5.90 -0.35 -4.51
CA ARG A 169 -4.46 -0.38 -4.22
C ARG A 169 -4.02 0.75 -3.31
N ASP A 170 -4.63 1.93 -3.41
CA ASP A 170 -4.26 3.08 -2.60
C ASP A 170 -4.67 2.86 -1.14
N VAL A 171 -5.87 2.30 -0.95
CA VAL A 171 -6.42 1.98 0.38
C VAL A 171 -5.69 0.78 1.00
N GLU A 172 -5.41 -0.26 0.22
CA GLU A 172 -4.63 -1.43 0.67
C GLU A 172 -3.20 -1.00 1.04
N SER A 173 -2.55 -0.15 0.23
CA SER A 173 -1.24 0.40 0.55
C SER A 173 -1.27 1.22 1.82
N MET A 174 -2.28 2.06 2.03
CA MET A 174 -2.43 2.83 3.27
C MET A 174 -2.52 1.90 4.49
N VAL A 175 -3.34 0.86 4.43
CA VAL A 175 -3.47 -0.10 5.54
C VAL A 175 -2.18 -0.88 5.77
N ASN A 176 -1.50 -1.27 4.69
CA ASN A 176 -0.19 -1.92 4.80
C ASN A 176 0.87 -0.99 5.39
N ASP A 177 0.86 0.31 5.06
CA ASP A 177 1.77 1.30 5.65
C ASP A 177 1.58 1.37 7.19
N PHE A 178 0.35 1.21 7.70
CA PHE A 178 0.10 1.07 9.15
C PHE A 178 0.58 -0.28 9.70
N ASN A 179 0.33 -1.37 8.97
CA ASN A 179 0.73 -2.71 9.40
C ASN A 179 2.25 -2.85 9.42
N ASP A 180 3.00 -2.16 8.58
CA ASP A 180 4.46 -2.15 8.57
C ASP A 180 5.07 -1.62 9.88
N LEU A 181 4.30 -0.85 10.66
CA LEU A 181 4.70 -0.44 11.99
C LEU A 181 4.77 -1.66 12.94
N LYS A 182 5.79 -1.69 13.80
CA LYS A 182 5.95 -2.77 14.78
C LYS A 182 4.89 -2.66 15.88
N ASN A 183 4.31 -3.80 16.26
CA ASN A 183 3.25 -3.94 17.27
C ASN A 183 1.96 -3.15 16.99
N VAL A 184 1.72 -2.82 15.72
CA VAL A 184 0.47 -2.20 15.25
C VAL A 184 -0.21 -3.17 14.28
N ASP A 185 -1.52 -3.29 14.39
CA ASP A 185 -2.40 -3.81 13.34
C ASP A 185 -3.35 -2.70 12.93
N ALA A 186 -3.66 -2.66 11.65
CA ALA A 186 -4.70 -1.84 11.08
C ALA A 186 -5.61 -2.72 10.23
N THR A 187 -6.91 -2.53 10.45
CA THR A 187 -7.97 -3.15 9.67
C THR A 187 -8.87 -2.06 9.12
N ILE A 188 -9.40 -2.27 7.92
CA ILE A 188 -10.31 -1.32 7.29
C ILE A 188 -11.65 -1.99 6.99
N ASN A 189 -12.73 -1.28 7.28
CA ASN A 189 -14.08 -1.68 6.90
C ASN A 189 -14.71 -0.63 6.01
N LEU A 190 -15.39 -1.08 4.97
CA LEU A 190 -16.14 -0.22 4.05
C LEU A 190 -17.57 -0.09 4.55
N GLN A 191 -18.06 1.14 4.66
CA GLN A 191 -19.45 1.41 5.02
C GLN A 191 -20.12 2.28 3.94
N PRO A 192 -21.43 2.10 3.69
CA PRO A 192 -22.17 3.01 2.83
C PRO A 192 -22.05 4.46 3.31
N GLY A 193 -21.71 5.38 2.40
CA GLY A 193 -21.60 6.80 2.71
C GLY A 193 -22.95 7.51 2.77
N ALA A 194 -22.93 8.78 3.16
CA ALA A 194 -24.14 9.58 3.34
C ALA A 194 -24.87 9.90 2.02
N ARG A 195 -24.16 9.91 0.89
CA ARG A 195 -24.71 10.20 -0.44
C ARG A 195 -24.63 8.97 -1.34
N THR A 196 -25.54 8.87 -2.31
CA THR A 196 -25.47 7.81 -3.33
C THR A 196 -24.14 7.90 -4.09
N GLY A 197 -23.48 6.75 -4.26
CA GLY A 197 -22.16 6.70 -4.90
C GLY A 197 -21.03 7.14 -3.97
N THR A 198 -21.25 7.24 -2.65
CA THR A 198 -20.17 7.46 -1.68
C THR A 198 -19.98 6.26 -0.75
N THR A 199 -18.74 6.07 -0.31
CA THR A 199 -18.34 5.05 0.67
C THR A 199 -17.52 5.69 1.77
N ASN A 200 -17.76 5.29 3.01
CA ASN A 200 -16.95 5.69 4.16
C ASN A 200 -15.93 4.59 4.46
N LEU A 201 -14.74 5.01 4.88
CA LEU A 201 -13.65 4.14 5.30
C LEU A 201 -13.56 4.15 6.81
N VAL A 202 -13.70 2.99 7.45
CA VAL A 202 -13.54 2.86 8.91
C VAL A 202 -12.24 2.13 9.18
N LEU A 203 -11.20 2.89 9.52
CA LEU A 203 -9.87 2.40 9.86
C LEU A 203 -9.81 2.15 11.37
N LYS A 204 -9.58 0.90 11.76
CA LYS A 204 -9.37 0.51 13.15
C LYS A 204 -7.92 0.10 13.35
N ILE A 205 -7.24 0.83 14.22
CA ILE A 205 -5.85 0.60 14.61
C ILE A 205 -5.87 -0.07 15.98
N ILE A 206 -5.17 -1.19 16.14
CA ILE A 206 -5.04 -1.92 17.40
C ILE A 206 -3.57 -2.25 17.68
N LYS A 207 -3.23 -2.47 18.95
CA LYS A 207 -1.91 -2.93 19.36
C LYS A 207 -1.89 -4.46 19.41
N THR A 208 -0.94 -5.10 18.73
CA THR A 208 -0.98 -6.56 18.49
C THR A 208 -0.31 -7.43 19.55
N LYS A 209 0.87 -7.06 20.08
CA LYS A 209 1.64 -7.92 21.00
C LYS A 209 2.33 -7.16 22.13
N GLU A 210 2.59 -7.90 23.21
CA GLU A 210 3.60 -7.57 24.21
C GLU A 210 5.00 -7.84 23.64
N GLU A 211 5.98 -7.03 24.05
CA GLU A 211 7.34 -7.12 23.51
C GLU A 211 8.08 -8.31 24.11
N GLU A 212 8.67 -9.14 23.25
CA GLU A 212 9.48 -10.28 23.70
C GLU A 212 10.92 -9.83 23.97
N GLN A 213 11.40 -10.12 25.17
CA GLN A 213 12.78 -9.82 25.58
C GLN A 213 13.57 -11.13 25.57
N VAL A 214 14.64 -11.21 24.79
CA VAL A 214 15.39 -12.46 24.60
C VAL A 214 16.72 -12.39 25.34
N PHE A 215 16.91 -13.33 26.25
CA PHE A 215 18.18 -13.56 26.95
C PHE A 215 18.70 -14.92 26.52
N SER A 216 19.95 -14.99 26.04
CA SER A 216 20.55 -16.24 25.63
C SER A 216 21.95 -16.42 26.20
N VAL A 217 22.28 -17.66 26.53
CA VAL A 217 23.62 -18.09 26.95
C VAL A 217 23.97 -19.30 26.11
N SER A 218 25.15 -19.27 25.50
CA SER A 218 25.66 -20.36 24.67
C SER A 218 27.08 -20.70 25.05
N ASN A 219 27.44 -21.98 24.96
CA ASN A 219 28.77 -22.50 25.27
C ASN A 219 29.59 -22.83 24.01
N TYR A 220 29.33 -22.10 22.91
CA TYR A 220 29.80 -22.47 21.58
C TYR A 220 31.12 -21.78 21.17
N GLY A 221 31.68 -20.93 22.02
CA GLY A 221 32.97 -20.33 21.68
C GLY A 221 34.10 -21.36 21.78
N SER A 222 35.15 -21.18 21.00
CA SER A 222 36.34 -22.02 21.08
C SER A 222 37.21 -21.64 22.28
N GLU A 223 38.11 -22.53 22.71
CA GLU A 223 39.06 -22.28 23.80
C GLU A 223 39.88 -20.98 23.60
N LEU A 224 40.10 -20.59 22.34
CA LEU A 224 40.83 -19.38 21.96
C LEU A 224 39.97 -18.11 21.90
N THR A 225 38.64 -18.23 21.77
CA THR A 225 37.71 -17.10 21.58
C THR A 225 36.71 -16.91 22.72
N GLY A 226 36.70 -17.83 23.68
CA GLY A 226 35.91 -17.77 24.90
C GLY A 226 34.71 -18.72 24.88
N ASN A 227 34.77 -19.75 25.71
CA ASN A 227 33.85 -20.89 25.71
C ASN A 227 32.38 -20.54 26.01
N VAL A 228 32.10 -19.39 26.62
CA VAL A 228 30.73 -18.96 26.96
C VAL A 228 30.47 -17.57 26.39
N VAL A 229 29.35 -17.46 25.67
CA VAL A 229 28.80 -16.23 25.07
C VAL A 229 27.40 -16.00 25.66
N GLY A 230 27.24 -14.90 26.38
CA GLY A 230 25.93 -14.40 26.82
C GLY A 230 25.46 -13.24 25.92
N THR A 231 24.20 -13.25 25.50
CA THR A 231 23.60 -12.18 24.69
C THR A 231 22.27 -11.75 25.31
N ILE A 232 22.10 -10.45 25.45
CA ILE A 232 20.85 -9.81 25.86
C ILE A 232 20.34 -9.02 24.66
N ASN A 233 19.12 -9.31 24.22
CA ASN A 233 18.40 -8.55 23.22
C ASN A 233 17.15 -7.95 23.87
N LEU A 234 17.12 -6.62 23.94
CA LEU A 234 15.95 -5.88 24.38
C LEU A 234 15.30 -5.20 23.20
N GLU A 235 13.98 -5.37 23.05
CA GLU A 235 13.19 -4.73 22.01
C GLU A 235 12.06 -3.91 22.63
N LYS A 236 11.93 -2.66 22.18
CA LYS A 236 10.82 -1.78 22.54
C LYS A 236 10.25 -1.16 21.27
N SER A 237 8.99 -1.45 20.98
CA SER A 237 8.31 -0.96 19.80
C SER A 237 7.27 0.10 20.17
N ASN A 238 7.15 1.12 19.32
CA ASN A 238 6.14 2.17 19.41
C ASN A 238 6.11 2.91 20.78
N TYR A 239 7.26 3.08 21.43
CA TYR A 239 7.41 3.74 22.73
C TYR A 239 6.98 5.21 22.73
N PHE A 240 7.34 5.95 21.70
CA PHE A 240 6.99 7.35 21.46
C PHE A 240 5.68 7.51 20.69
N ARG A 241 4.99 6.39 20.40
CA ARG A 241 3.78 6.32 19.58
C ARG A 241 3.99 6.83 18.15
N ALA A 242 5.23 6.75 17.66
CA ALA A 242 5.64 7.24 16.35
C ALA A 242 5.89 6.11 15.34
N GLY A 243 5.48 4.87 15.65
CA GLY A 243 5.71 3.70 14.81
C GLY A 243 7.16 3.19 14.79
N GLU A 244 8.01 3.67 15.69
CA GLU A 244 9.42 3.32 15.73
C GLU A 244 9.68 1.95 16.38
N ASN A 245 10.80 1.32 16.03
CA ASN A 245 11.31 0.17 16.75
C ASN A 245 12.71 0.44 17.30
N SER A 246 12.91 0.15 18.58
CA SER A 246 14.18 0.33 19.27
C SER A 246 14.68 -1.02 19.75
N MET A 247 15.86 -1.42 19.27
CA MET A 247 16.50 -2.67 19.66
C MET A 247 17.86 -2.37 20.29
N TRP A 248 18.10 -2.98 21.45
CA TRP A 248 19.37 -2.92 22.15
C TRP A 248 19.93 -4.33 22.30
N THR A 249 21.17 -4.53 21.83
CA THR A 249 21.85 -5.81 21.93
C THR A 249 23.18 -5.65 22.66
N SER A 250 23.37 -6.48 23.69
CA SER A 250 24.62 -6.57 24.43
C SER A 250 25.09 -8.02 24.49
N SER A 251 26.31 -8.27 24.02
CA SER A 251 26.95 -9.58 24.08
C SER A 251 28.24 -9.55 24.90
N HIS A 252 28.49 -10.59 25.68
CA HIS A 252 29.69 -10.74 26.50
C HIS A 252 30.32 -12.13 26.29
N ARG A 253 31.66 -12.19 26.19
CA ARG A 253 32.44 -13.43 26.05
C ARG A 253 33.49 -13.54 27.16
N THR A 254 33.76 -14.78 27.56
CA THR A 254 34.51 -15.07 28.80
C THR A 254 36.03 -15.05 28.65
N ALA A 255 36.61 -15.34 27.47
CA ALA A 255 38.08 -15.49 27.32
C ALA A 255 38.77 -14.48 26.39
N THR A 256 38.07 -13.45 25.92
CA THR A 256 38.69 -12.30 25.22
C THR A 256 38.11 -11.00 25.79
N PRO A 257 38.88 -9.90 25.90
CA PRO A 257 38.36 -8.60 26.36
C PRO A 257 37.47 -7.93 25.30
N PHE A 258 36.89 -8.68 24.36
CA PHE A 258 36.07 -8.17 23.28
C PHE A 258 34.63 -7.99 23.78
N ARG A 259 34.27 -6.73 24.05
CA ARG A 259 32.92 -6.32 24.45
C ARG A 259 32.30 -5.52 23.30
N SER A 260 31.30 -6.08 22.64
CA SER A 260 30.52 -5.36 21.63
C SER A 260 29.19 -4.91 22.21
N ARG A 261 28.82 -3.66 21.91
CA ARG A 261 27.51 -3.06 22.21
C ARG A 261 27.00 -2.44 20.93
N ALA A 262 25.77 -2.76 20.55
CA ALA A 262 25.11 -2.14 19.41
C ALA A 262 23.74 -1.61 19.85
N LEU A 263 23.45 -0.37 19.46
CA LEU A 263 22.13 0.22 19.58
C LEU A 263 21.65 0.52 18.16
N SER A 264 20.55 -0.12 17.74
CA SER A 264 19.94 0.14 16.45
C SER A 264 18.55 0.73 16.67
N ARG A 265 18.24 1.80 15.93
CA ARG A 265 16.93 2.42 15.92
C ARG A 265 16.44 2.44 14.49
N PHE A 266 15.35 1.75 14.22
CA PHE A 266 14.72 1.79 12.92
C PHE A 266 13.55 2.76 12.98
N ARG A 267 13.61 3.82 12.17
CA ARG A 267 12.47 4.68 11.88
C ARG A 267 12.13 4.47 10.42
N PRO A 268 10.90 4.09 10.06
CA PRO A 268 10.48 4.19 8.68
C PRO A 268 10.61 5.66 8.27
N VAL A 269 11.48 5.94 7.31
CA VAL A 269 11.64 7.29 6.74
C VAL A 269 10.56 7.45 5.69
N PHE A 270 9.52 8.22 6.01
CA PHE A 270 8.54 8.65 5.02
C PHE A 270 9.14 9.82 4.24
N ILE A 271 9.50 9.55 2.98
CA ILE A 271 9.96 10.59 2.05
C ILE A 271 8.73 11.36 1.58
N MET A 272 8.48 12.51 2.20
CA MET A 272 7.50 13.48 1.73
C MET A 272 8.11 14.19 0.51
N SER A 273 7.78 13.74 -0.69
CA SER A 273 8.20 14.40 -1.94
C SER A 273 7.44 15.72 -2.09
N CYS A 274 8.04 16.82 -1.63
CA CYS A 274 7.54 18.16 -1.93
C CYS A 274 7.99 18.54 -3.35
N SER A 275 7.13 18.31 -4.34
CA SER A 275 7.33 18.73 -5.73
C SER A 275 7.07 20.24 -5.86
N THR A 276 8.03 21.09 -5.51
CA THR A 276 8.06 22.46 -6.03
C THR A 276 8.64 22.47 -7.44
N ARG A 277 7.75 22.48 -8.46
CA ARG A 277 8.12 22.80 -9.84
C ARG A 277 8.58 24.26 -9.92
N GLY A 278 9.89 24.46 -9.96
CA GLY A 278 10.53 25.72 -10.34
C GLY A 278 11.57 25.44 -11.42
N SER A 279 11.19 25.65 -12.68
CA SER A 279 12.06 25.46 -13.85
C SER A 279 13.12 26.57 -13.94
N PHE A 280 14.37 26.25 -13.60
CA PHE A 280 15.52 27.09 -13.92
C PHE A 280 16.34 26.46 -15.06
N LYS A 281 16.34 27.18 -16.19
CA LYS A 281 16.99 26.83 -17.45
C LYS A 281 18.45 27.28 -17.39
N ALA A 282 19.39 26.37 -17.14
CA ALA A 282 20.82 26.67 -17.16
C ALA A 282 21.33 26.76 -18.61
N ARG A 283 21.73 27.96 -19.05
CA ARG A 283 22.52 28.16 -20.28
C ARG A 283 23.99 27.97 -19.95
N SER A 284 24.66 27.10 -20.69
CA SER A 284 26.12 26.97 -20.72
C SER A 284 26.76 28.20 -21.37
N ARG A 285 27.80 28.75 -20.72
CA ARG A 285 28.86 29.52 -21.39
C ARG A 285 30.20 29.08 -20.83
N LEU A 286 30.98 28.46 -21.71
CA LEU A 286 32.42 28.27 -21.58
C LEU A 286 33.10 29.65 -21.61
N ALA A 287 33.98 29.92 -20.65
CA ALA A 287 34.98 30.96 -20.75
C ALA A 287 36.27 30.47 -20.08
N THR A 288 37.27 30.26 -20.93
CA THR A 288 38.68 30.02 -20.68
C THR A 288 39.33 31.26 -20.04
N GLY A 289 40.29 31.06 -19.11
CA GLY A 289 41.12 32.15 -18.60
C GLY A 289 42.12 31.69 -17.53
N SER A 290 43.41 31.80 -17.86
CA SER A 290 44.60 31.34 -17.13
C SER A 290 44.97 32.18 -15.90
N LEU A 291 45.60 31.50 -14.92
CA LEU A 291 46.29 32.05 -13.75
C LEU A 291 47.53 32.90 -14.13
N PRO A 292 47.92 33.82 -13.25
CA PRO A 292 49.27 33.80 -12.68
C PRO A 292 49.30 33.38 -11.21
#